data_AF-A0A2N3B251-F1
#
_entry.id   AF-A0A2N3B251-F1
#
_cell.length_a   1.000
_cell.length_b   1.000
_cell.length_c   1.000
_cell.angle_alpha   90.00
_cell.angle_beta   90.00
_cell.angle_gamma   90.00
#
_symmetry.space_group_name_H-M   'P 1'
#
loop_
_entity.id
_entity.type
_entity.pdbx_description
1 polymer ?
#
loop_
_entity_poly.entity_id
_entity_poly.type
_entity_poly.pdbx_seq_one_letter_code
_entity_poly.pdbx_strand_id
1 'polypeptide(L)'
;MISSTQARSLGWMAVLAVCFALVVILSFKVHAVKSQVLLAERQVIALQRETLLLETEFQTRASQRQLATWNTVEFGYAAPRAGQFLDGERQLASLGQRPGPNAPAPIRLARADIPDGSLAAEAPMRSPVSGATVTLASGVGERGAGEVFSDAFGDFLIEASPIRAAQAQTISAKGVGE
;
A
#
# COMPACT_ATOMS: atom_id res chain seq x y z
N MET A 1 -61.98 -31.09 45.98
CA MET A 1 -61.85 -32.34 45.19
C MET A 1 -61.33 -31.94 43.82
N ILE A 2 -60.06 -32.25 43.52
CA ILE A 2 -59.47 -31.92 42.22
C ILE A 2 -59.99 -32.92 41.20
N SER A 3 -60.60 -32.45 40.11
CA SER A 3 -61.12 -33.31 39.05
C SER A 3 -59.97 -33.92 38.24
N SER A 4 -60.14 -35.14 37.75
CA SER A 4 -59.12 -35.89 36.98
C SER A 4 -58.59 -35.13 35.77
N THR A 5 -59.42 -34.28 35.16
CA THR A 5 -59.07 -33.39 34.05
C THR A 5 -58.07 -32.30 34.47
N GLN A 6 -58.22 -31.73 35.66
CA GLN A 6 -57.30 -30.71 36.20
C GLN A 6 -55.92 -31.30 36.53
N ALA A 7 -55.88 -32.54 37.06
CA ALA A 7 -54.62 -33.23 37.31
C ALA A 7 -53.84 -33.48 36.01
N ARG A 8 -54.54 -33.86 34.93
CA ARG A 8 -53.93 -34.08 33.61
C ARG A 8 -53.46 -32.78 32.96
N SER A 9 -54.21 -31.67 33.08
CA SER A 9 -53.77 -30.37 32.55
C SER A 9 -52.57 -29.81 33.32
N LEU A 10 -52.51 -29.98 34.65
CA LEU A 10 -51.32 -29.62 35.44
C LEU A 10 -50.08 -30.41 35.00
N GLY A 11 -50.23 -31.70 34.70
CA GLY A 11 -49.13 -32.52 34.17
C GLY A 11 -48.56 -31.98 32.86
N TRP A 12 -49.42 -31.60 31.91
CA TRP A 12 -48.98 -30.98 30.67
C TRP A 12 -48.30 -29.63 30.87
N MET A 13 -48.83 -28.80 31.78
CA MET A 13 -48.19 -27.52 32.13
C MET A 13 -46.81 -27.72 32.75
N ALA A 14 -46.63 -28.73 33.60
CA ALA A 14 -45.34 -29.08 34.18
C ALA A 14 -44.33 -29.51 33.10
N VAL A 15 -44.75 -30.33 32.14
CA VAL A 15 -43.88 -30.76 31.02
C VAL A 15 -43.46 -29.56 30.16
N LEU A 16 -44.40 -28.66 29.84
CA LEU A 16 -44.09 -27.44 29.08
C LEU A 16 -43.15 -26.52 29.84
N ALA A 17 -43.34 -26.36 31.15
CA ALA A 17 -42.47 -25.55 31.99
C ALA A 17 -41.03 -26.09 32.02
N VAL A 18 -40.87 -27.42 32.13
CA VAL A 18 -39.56 -28.08 32.07
C VAL A 18 -38.89 -27.88 30.71
N CYS A 19 -39.64 -28.08 29.62
CA CYS A 19 -39.14 -27.85 28.27
C CYS A 19 -38.67 -26.38 28.09
N PHE A 20 -39.49 -25.43 28.52
CA PHE A 20 -39.16 -24.01 28.48
C PHE A 20 -37.90 -23.69 29.29
N ALA A 21 -37.79 -24.22 30.52
CA ALA A 21 -36.61 -24.03 31.36
C ALA A 21 -35.32 -24.55 30.69
N LEU A 22 -35.36 -25.71 30.03
CA LEU A 22 -34.22 -26.24 29.28
C LEU A 22 -33.81 -25.33 28.12
N VAL A 23 -34.76 -24.80 27.36
CA VAL A 23 -34.50 -23.84 26.27
C VAL A 23 -33.85 -22.57 26.80
N VAL A 24 -34.35 -22.05 27.93
CA VAL A 24 -33.79 -20.84 28.56
C VAL A 24 -32.35 -21.08 29.01
N ILE A 25 -32.07 -22.21 29.68
CA ILE A 25 -30.70 -22.57 30.11
C ILE A 25 -29.76 -22.66 28.89
N LEU A 26 -30.21 -23.31 27.81
CA LEU A 26 -29.41 -23.42 26.59
C LEU A 26 -29.14 -22.04 25.96
N SER A 27 -30.16 -21.18 25.89
CA SER A 27 -30.03 -19.82 25.38
C SER A 27 -28.98 -19.02 26.15
N PHE A 28 -29.01 -19.07 27.49
CA PHE A 28 -27.98 -18.42 28.31
C PHE A 28 -26.58 -18.95 28.04
N LYS A 29 -26.42 -20.27 27.88
CA LYS A 29 -25.11 -20.85 27.51
C LYS A 29 -24.64 -20.35 26.15
N VAL A 30 -25.52 -20.29 25.15
CA VAL A 30 -25.19 -19.78 23.82
C VAL A 30 -24.78 -18.30 23.88
N HIS A 31 -25.50 -17.48 24.66
CA HIS A 31 -25.13 -16.08 24.84
C HIS A 31 -23.76 -15.92 25.53
N ALA A 32 -23.46 -16.75 26.53
CA ALA A 32 -22.15 -16.76 27.16
C ALA A 32 -21.04 -17.16 26.17
N VAL A 33 -21.22 -18.24 25.40
CA VAL A 33 -20.25 -18.69 24.38
C VAL A 33 -20.07 -17.63 23.29
N LYS A 34 -21.15 -17.03 22.79
CA LYS A 34 -21.07 -15.96 21.78
C LYS A 34 -20.24 -14.77 22.29
N SER A 35 -20.37 -14.39 23.56
CA SER A 35 -19.55 -13.33 24.15
C SER A 35 -18.06 -13.69 24.21
N GLN A 36 -17.72 -14.94 24.52
CA GLN A 36 -16.34 -15.42 24.54
C GLN A 36 -15.73 -15.44 23.14
N VAL A 37 -16.50 -15.87 22.13
CA VAL A 37 -16.06 -15.86 20.72
C VAL A 37 -15.75 -14.42 20.27
N LEU A 38 -16.63 -13.46 20.56
CA LEU A 38 -16.40 -12.06 20.20
C LEU A 38 -15.15 -11.46 20.88
N LEU A 39 -14.83 -11.87 22.11
CA LEU A 39 -13.59 -11.45 22.78
C LEU A 39 -12.37 -12.06 22.09
N ALA A 40 -12.41 -13.35 21.76
CA ALA A 40 -11.32 -14.03 21.06
C ALA A 40 -11.09 -13.43 19.65
N GLU A 41 -12.14 -13.14 18.90
CA GLU A 41 -12.05 -12.47 17.60
C GLU A 41 -11.37 -11.11 17.70
N ARG A 42 -11.71 -10.30 18.71
CA ARG A 42 -11.03 -9.01 18.96
C ARG A 42 -9.55 -9.18 19.26
N GLN A 43 -9.17 -10.22 20.01
CA GLN A 43 -7.78 -10.54 20.30
C GLN A 43 -7.03 -10.95 19.03
N VAL A 44 -7.63 -11.80 18.19
CA VAL A 44 -7.05 -12.22 16.90
C VAL A 44 -6.80 -11.00 16.02
N ILE A 45 -7.77 -10.09 15.90
CA ILE A 45 -7.61 -8.87 15.10
C ILE A 45 -6.50 -7.95 15.67
N ALA A 46 -6.40 -7.84 17.00
CA ALA A 46 -5.33 -7.05 17.63
C ALA A 46 -3.95 -7.63 17.32
N LEU A 47 -3.78 -8.94 17.49
CA LEU A 47 -2.52 -9.65 17.18
C LEU A 47 -2.17 -9.57 15.68
N GLN A 48 -3.15 -9.65 14.79
CA GLN A 48 -2.93 -9.46 13.35
C GLN A 48 -2.41 -8.04 13.04
N ARG A 49 -2.90 -7.00 13.73
CA ARG A 49 -2.38 -5.64 13.55
C ARG A 49 -0.96 -5.49 14.07
N GLU A 50 -0.66 -6.09 15.22
CA GLU A 50 0.69 -6.09 15.79
C GLU A 50 1.70 -6.80 14.86
N THR A 51 1.33 -7.97 14.34
CA THR A 51 2.18 -8.71 13.38
C THR A 51 2.41 -7.94 12.09
N LEU A 52 1.39 -7.28 11.53
CA LEU A 52 1.55 -6.40 10.37
C LEU A 52 2.50 -5.24 10.66
N LEU A 53 2.36 -4.59 11.82
CA LEU A 53 3.27 -3.52 12.23
C LEU A 53 4.71 -4.05 12.32
N LEU A 54 4.92 -5.17 13.00
CA LEU A 54 6.23 -5.81 13.14
C LEU A 54 6.86 -6.15 11.78
N GLU A 55 6.09 -6.74 10.87
CA GLU A 55 6.55 -7.08 9.53
C GLU A 55 7.00 -5.84 8.76
N THR A 56 6.23 -4.74 8.83
CA THR A 56 6.61 -3.49 8.16
C THR A 56 7.87 -2.86 8.78
N GLU A 57 8.04 -2.92 10.11
CA GLU A 57 9.29 -2.49 10.75
C GLU A 57 10.49 -3.34 10.33
N PHE A 58 10.31 -4.66 10.19
CA PHE A 58 11.39 -5.54 9.74
C PHE A 58 11.75 -5.30 8.28
N GLN A 59 10.76 -5.18 7.40
CA GLN A 59 10.99 -4.90 5.98
C GLN A 59 11.68 -3.57 5.76
N THR A 60 11.27 -2.53 6.49
CA THR A 60 11.90 -1.20 6.38
C THR A 60 13.36 -1.23 6.87
N ARG A 61 13.66 -1.89 8.01
CA ARG A 61 15.04 -2.03 8.52
C ARG A 61 15.92 -2.92 7.64
N ALA A 62 15.38 -4.02 7.11
CA ALA A 62 16.11 -4.91 6.22
C ALA A 62 16.44 -4.25 4.89
N SER A 63 15.49 -3.51 4.30
CA SER A 63 15.68 -2.79 3.03
C SER A 63 16.81 -1.76 3.11
N GLN A 64 16.87 -0.98 4.20
CA GLN A 64 17.97 -0.02 4.41
C GLN A 64 19.34 -0.71 4.47
N ARG A 65 19.43 -1.85 5.18
CA ARG A 65 20.68 -2.62 5.27
C ARG A 65 21.06 -3.26 3.95
N GLN A 66 20.10 -3.74 3.18
CA GLN A 66 20.33 -4.29 1.84
C GLN A 66 20.84 -3.23 0.88
N LEU A 67 20.21 -2.06 0.83
CA LEU A 67 20.65 -0.93 0.02
C LEU A 67 22.06 -0.45 0.41
N ALA A 68 22.35 -0.36 1.71
CA ALA A 68 23.70 -0.02 2.17
C ALA A 68 24.73 -1.06 1.74
N THR A 69 24.41 -2.35 1.85
CA THR A 69 25.29 -3.45 1.42
C THR A 69 25.50 -3.42 -0.10
N TRP A 70 24.44 -3.26 -0.89
CA TRP A 70 24.53 -3.16 -2.35
C TRP A 70 25.33 -1.95 -2.79
N ASN A 71 25.12 -0.80 -2.14
CA ASN A 71 25.93 0.39 -2.40
C ASN A 71 27.42 0.10 -2.13
N THR A 72 27.76 -0.56 -1.02
CA THR A 72 29.16 -0.89 -0.72
C THR A 72 29.79 -1.93 -1.64
N VAL A 73 29.03 -2.93 -2.10
CA VAL A 73 29.56 -4.06 -2.89
C VAL A 73 29.64 -3.72 -4.38
N GLU A 74 28.61 -3.10 -4.94
CA GLU A 74 28.49 -2.89 -6.39
C GLU A 74 28.93 -1.50 -6.81
N PHE A 75 28.55 -0.47 -6.05
CA PHE A 75 28.65 0.91 -6.51
C PHE A 75 29.77 1.72 -5.87
N GLY A 76 30.21 1.35 -4.67
CA GLY A 76 31.21 2.06 -3.89
C GLY A 76 30.83 3.50 -3.51
N TYR A 77 29.55 3.90 -3.60
CA TYR A 77 29.15 5.26 -3.25
C TYR A 77 29.18 5.44 -1.73
N ALA A 78 30.14 6.24 -1.26
CA ALA A 78 30.15 6.77 0.09
C ALA A 78 29.44 8.13 0.12
N ALA A 79 28.73 8.42 1.22
CA ALA A 79 28.23 9.77 1.44
C ALA A 79 29.41 10.77 1.44
N PRO A 80 29.28 11.95 0.80
CA PRO A 80 30.36 12.93 0.77
C PRO A 80 30.76 13.34 2.19
N ARG A 81 32.06 13.42 2.45
CA ARG A 81 32.57 13.89 3.75
C ARG A 81 32.34 15.40 3.89
N ALA A 82 32.24 15.89 5.12
CA ALA A 82 32.06 17.31 5.41
C ALA A 82 33.05 18.22 4.65
N GLY A 83 34.32 17.82 4.55
CA GLY A 83 35.35 18.57 3.80
C GLY A 83 35.27 18.50 2.27
N GLN A 84 34.28 17.79 1.70
CA GLN A 84 33.99 17.79 0.26
C GLN A 84 32.89 18.80 -0.09
N PHE A 85 32.21 19.37 0.92
CA PHE A 85 31.29 20.48 0.71
C PHE A 85 32.07 21.80 0.73
N LEU A 86 31.61 22.74 -0.08
CA LEU A 86 32.14 24.10 -0.08
C LEU A 86 31.40 24.88 1.02
N ASP A 87 32.14 25.49 1.93
CA ASP A 87 31.56 26.20 3.08
C ASP A 87 30.97 27.58 2.71
N GLY A 88 31.16 28.05 1.48
CA GLY A 88 30.58 29.31 1.03
C GLY A 88 31.04 29.79 -0.35
N GLU A 89 30.47 30.92 -0.77
CA GLU A 89 30.60 31.48 -2.12
C GLU A 89 32.04 31.91 -2.45
N ARG A 90 32.85 32.26 -1.43
CA ARG A 90 34.27 32.54 -1.63
C ARG A 90 35.06 31.30 -2.05
N GLN A 91 34.78 30.13 -1.47
CA GLN A 91 35.40 28.88 -1.88
C GLN A 91 34.93 28.49 -3.29
N LEU A 92 33.65 28.69 -3.59
CA LEU A 92 33.11 28.48 -4.94
C LEU A 92 33.79 29.38 -5.99
N ALA A 93 33.97 30.67 -5.68
CA ALA A 93 34.61 31.63 -6.59
C ALA A 93 36.08 31.28 -6.89
N SER A 94 36.78 30.64 -5.95
CA SER A 94 38.15 30.17 -6.17
C SER A 94 38.26 29.04 -7.20
N LEU A 95 37.21 28.23 -7.36
CA LEU A 95 37.15 27.15 -8.36
C LEU A 95 36.85 27.66 -9.78
N GLY A 96 36.24 28.85 -9.90
CA GLY A 96 35.93 29.49 -11.19
C GLY A 96 37.07 30.33 -11.78
N GLN A 97 38.21 30.44 -11.08
CA GLN A 97 39.35 31.21 -11.55
C GLN A 97 40.09 30.48 -12.68
N ARG A 98 40.55 31.23 -13.68
CA ARG A 98 41.31 30.68 -14.82
C ARG A 98 42.57 29.98 -14.29
N PRO A 99 42.89 28.76 -14.76
CA PRO A 99 44.11 28.07 -14.35
C PRO A 99 45.34 28.94 -14.62
N GLY A 100 46.23 29.03 -13.62
CA GLY A 100 47.49 29.77 -13.74
C GLY A 100 48.45 29.11 -14.74
N PRO A 101 49.54 29.81 -15.13
CA PRO A 101 50.48 29.35 -16.16
C PRO A 101 51.17 28.00 -15.86
N ASN A 102 51.16 27.54 -14.60
CA ASN A 102 51.75 26.27 -14.16
C ASN A 102 50.73 25.28 -13.58
N ALA A 103 49.43 25.45 -13.86
CA ALA A 103 48.42 24.54 -13.35
C ALA A 103 48.53 23.15 -14.01
N PRO A 104 48.38 22.05 -13.24
CA PRO A 104 48.38 20.70 -13.81
C PRO A 104 47.24 20.53 -14.81
N ALA A 105 47.45 19.73 -15.85
CA ALA A 105 46.43 19.44 -16.84
C ALA A 105 45.18 18.87 -16.16
N PRO A 106 43.97 19.34 -16.53
CA PRO A 106 42.74 18.87 -15.91
C PRO A 106 42.58 17.37 -16.11
N ILE A 107 42.31 16.65 -15.03
CA ILE A 107 42.03 15.21 -15.08
C ILE A 107 40.70 15.03 -15.80
N ARG A 108 40.76 14.62 -17.07
CA ARG A 108 39.58 14.23 -17.84
C ARG A 108 39.18 12.83 -17.38
N LEU A 109 38.07 12.72 -16.64
CA LEU A 109 37.38 11.44 -16.46
C LEU A 109 37.13 10.85 -17.85
N ALA A 110 37.32 9.54 -18.02
CA ALA A 110 37.24 8.85 -19.31
C ALA A 110 35.91 9.16 -20.04
N ARG A 111 35.95 10.22 -20.84
CA ARG A 111 34.98 10.53 -21.88
C ARG A 111 35.56 9.87 -23.13
N ALA A 112 34.76 9.04 -23.80
CA ALA A 112 35.13 8.58 -25.13
C ALA A 112 35.47 9.81 -25.98
N ASP A 113 36.63 9.81 -26.63
CA ASP A 113 37.03 10.88 -27.55
C ASP A 113 36.05 10.90 -28.73
N ILE A 114 34.95 11.64 -28.58
CA ILE A 114 34.06 11.97 -29.70
C ILE A 114 34.75 13.14 -30.40
N PRO A 115 35.18 12.98 -31.66
CA PRO A 115 35.81 14.06 -32.40
C PRO A 115 34.90 15.28 -32.43
N ASP A 116 35.46 16.45 -32.09
CA ASP A 116 34.79 17.75 -32.14
C ASP A 116 34.12 17.92 -33.51
N GLY A 117 32.79 17.82 -33.56
CA GLY A 117 32.01 18.05 -34.77
C GLY A 117 30.81 17.13 -35.00
N SER A 118 30.67 16.01 -34.29
CA SER A 118 29.41 15.28 -34.26
C SER A 118 28.76 15.42 -32.88
N LEU A 119 27.80 16.34 -32.80
CA LEU A 119 26.69 16.18 -31.86
C LEU A 119 26.02 14.86 -32.26
N ALA A 120 26.50 13.74 -31.70
CA ALA A 120 25.83 12.47 -31.79
C ALA A 120 24.40 12.73 -31.35
N ALA A 121 23.46 12.58 -32.28
CA ALA A 121 22.06 12.89 -32.08
C ALA A 121 21.63 12.39 -30.70
N GLU A 122 21.05 13.30 -29.89
CA GLU A 122 20.52 13.06 -28.55
C GLU A 122 19.97 11.63 -28.48
N ALA A 123 20.71 10.72 -27.85
CA ALA A 123 20.29 9.33 -27.82
C ALA A 123 18.92 9.28 -27.13
N PRO A 124 17.88 8.69 -27.76
CA PRO A 124 16.53 8.77 -27.23
C PRO A 124 16.50 8.14 -25.85
N MET A 125 15.92 8.85 -24.88
CA MET A 125 15.78 8.38 -23.50
C MET A 125 15.09 7.00 -23.50
N ARG A 126 15.72 5.99 -22.90
CA ARG A 126 15.19 4.61 -22.85
C ARG A 126 14.73 4.26 -21.44
N SER A 127 13.62 3.53 -21.34
CA SER A 127 13.14 2.99 -20.05
C SER A 127 14.15 1.98 -19.48
N PRO A 128 14.51 2.06 -18.18
CA PRO A 128 15.40 1.08 -17.55
C PRO A 128 14.77 -0.30 -17.37
N VAL A 129 13.44 -0.41 -17.46
CA VAL A 129 12.71 -1.68 -17.27
C VAL A 129 12.43 -2.37 -18.60
N SER A 130 12.07 -1.61 -19.65
CA SER A 130 11.68 -2.18 -20.95
C SER A 130 12.68 -1.93 -22.07
N GLY A 131 13.66 -1.03 -21.89
CA GLY A 131 14.63 -0.65 -22.92
C GLY A 131 14.05 0.14 -24.10
N ALA A 132 12.74 0.40 -24.11
CA ALA A 132 12.05 1.13 -25.17
C ALA A 132 12.28 2.64 -25.07
N THR A 133 12.28 3.33 -26.22
CA THR A 133 12.46 4.78 -26.30
C THR A 133 11.21 5.53 -25.83
N VAL A 134 11.37 6.41 -24.85
CA VAL A 134 10.30 7.25 -24.30
C VAL A 134 10.10 8.45 -25.22
N THR A 135 8.94 8.52 -25.87
CA THR A 135 8.50 9.70 -26.65
C THR A 135 7.24 10.28 -26.02
N LEU A 136 6.97 11.57 -26.24
CA LEU A 136 5.74 12.24 -25.76
C LEU A 136 4.45 11.52 -26.21
N ALA A 137 4.50 10.82 -27.34
CA ALA A 137 3.39 9.99 -27.84
C ALA A 137 3.22 8.66 -27.10
N SER A 138 4.27 8.15 -26.43
CA SER A 138 4.17 6.91 -25.63
C SER A 138 3.26 7.05 -24.41
N GLY A 139 2.88 8.27 -24.02
CA GLY A 139 1.87 8.52 -22.99
C GLY A 139 0.43 8.60 -23.49
N VAL A 140 0.18 8.59 -24.81
CA VAL A 140 -1.14 8.89 -25.42
C VAL A 140 -1.75 7.68 -26.15
N GLY A 141 -0.94 6.67 -26.51
CA GLY A 141 -1.36 5.58 -27.40
C GLY A 141 -2.00 4.36 -26.74
N GLU A 142 -1.93 4.22 -25.42
CA GLU A 142 -2.56 3.12 -24.68
C GLU A 142 -3.44 3.73 -23.61
N ARG A 143 -4.60 3.08 -23.33
CA ARG A 143 -5.55 3.42 -22.26
C ARG A 143 -4.74 3.97 -21.09
N GLY A 144 -4.83 5.29 -20.86
CA GLY A 144 -3.78 6.02 -20.15
C GLY A 144 -3.50 5.33 -18.81
N ALA A 145 -2.24 5.22 -18.39
CA ALA A 145 -1.89 4.55 -17.13
C ALA A 145 -2.75 5.07 -15.94
N GLY A 146 -3.18 6.33 -16.00
CA GLY A 146 -4.14 6.91 -15.06
C GLY A 146 -5.57 6.35 -15.16
N GLU A 147 -6.09 6.06 -16.36
CA GLU A 147 -7.40 5.44 -16.58
C GLU A 147 -7.44 3.97 -16.15
N VAL A 148 -6.42 3.18 -16.51
CA VAL A 148 -6.33 1.79 -16.04
C VAL A 148 -6.12 1.71 -14.54
N PHE A 149 -5.39 2.66 -13.96
CA PHE A 149 -5.27 2.78 -12.51
C PHE A 149 -6.60 3.18 -11.87
N SER A 150 -7.33 4.17 -12.42
CA SER A 150 -8.61 4.58 -11.84
C SER A 150 -9.67 3.48 -11.91
N ASP A 151 -9.71 2.71 -13.00
CA ASP A 151 -10.61 1.56 -13.14
C ASP A 151 -10.23 0.45 -12.15
N ALA A 152 -8.96 0.05 -12.12
CA ALA A 152 -8.52 -1.04 -11.23
C ALA A 152 -8.64 -0.65 -9.75
N PHE A 153 -8.36 0.61 -9.41
CA PHE A 153 -8.51 1.12 -8.05
C PHE A 153 -9.99 1.27 -7.66
N GLY A 154 -10.85 1.69 -8.60
CA GLY A 154 -12.30 1.73 -8.41
C GLY A 154 -12.88 0.34 -8.11
N ASP A 155 -12.47 -0.67 -8.88
CA ASP A 155 -12.89 -2.06 -8.70
C ASP A 155 -12.42 -2.62 -7.35
N PHE A 156 -11.16 -2.36 -6.99
CA PHE A 156 -10.61 -2.72 -5.67
C PHE A 156 -11.38 -2.05 -4.52
N LEU A 157 -11.75 -0.78 -4.63
CA LEU A 157 -12.53 -0.09 -3.60
C LEU A 157 -13.94 -0.68 -3.48
N ILE A 158 -14.56 -1.09 -4.58
CA ILE A 158 -15.87 -1.76 -4.55
C ILE A 158 -15.77 -3.10 -3.82
N GLU A 159 -14.73 -3.89 -4.10
CA GLU A 159 -14.51 -5.21 -3.50
C GLU A 159 -14.06 -5.14 -2.03
N ALA A 160 -13.19 -4.19 -1.68
CA ALA A 160 -12.68 -4.00 -0.33
C ALA A 160 -13.63 -3.21 0.59
N SER A 161 -14.62 -2.52 0.02
CA SER A 161 -15.59 -1.78 0.85
C SER A 161 -16.60 -2.73 1.52
N PRO A 162 -16.75 -2.69 2.85
CA PRO A 162 -17.76 -3.47 3.56
C PRO A 162 -19.19 -2.95 3.34
N ILE A 163 -19.36 -1.86 2.59
CA ILE A 163 -20.65 -1.23 2.27
C ILE A 163 -21.00 -1.58 0.83
N ARG A 164 -21.78 -2.65 0.67
CA ARG A 164 -22.41 -3.01 -0.61
C ARG A 164 -23.15 -1.80 -1.16
N ALA A 165 -22.65 -1.21 -2.25
CA ALA A 165 -23.28 -0.09 -2.94
C ALA A 165 -24.63 -0.52 -3.55
N ALA A 166 -25.68 -0.49 -2.73
CA ALA A 166 -27.05 -0.56 -3.19
C ALA A 166 -27.49 0.84 -3.66
N GLN A 167 -27.79 0.94 -4.96
CA GLN A 167 -28.57 1.99 -5.62
C GLN A 167 -27.91 3.36 -5.85
N ALA A 168 -27.41 3.57 -7.08
CA ALA A 168 -27.21 4.91 -7.65
C ALA A 168 -27.66 5.02 -9.12
N GLN A 169 -28.56 4.15 -9.60
CA GLN A 169 -29.12 4.24 -10.95
C GLN A 169 -30.60 3.89 -10.96
N THR A 170 -31.48 4.83 -10.59
CA THR A 170 -32.87 4.93 -11.13
C THR A 170 -33.52 6.27 -10.72
N ILE A 171 -32.89 7.42 -10.92
CA ILE A 171 -33.63 8.71 -10.94
C ILE A 171 -32.98 9.66 -11.95
N SER A 172 -33.11 9.37 -13.25
CA SER A 172 -33.10 10.39 -14.31
C SER A 172 -33.39 9.75 -15.66
N ALA A 173 -34.67 9.53 -15.97
CA ALA A 173 -35.22 9.47 -17.34
C ALA A 173 -36.73 9.18 -17.25
N LYS A 174 -37.48 10.06 -16.58
CA LYS A 174 -38.93 10.17 -16.79
C LYS A 174 -39.28 11.65 -16.77
N GLY A 175 -39.35 12.24 -17.96
CA GLY A 175 -39.84 13.60 -18.16
C GLY A 175 -39.16 14.30 -19.32
N VAL A 176 -39.73 14.12 -20.52
CA VAL A 176 -39.92 15.05 -21.66
C VAL A 176 -40.48 14.12 -22.75
N GLY A 177 -41.80 14.07 -22.97
CA GLY A 177 -42.55 15.00 -23.82
C GLY A 177 -42.65 14.34 -25.21
N GLU A 178 -43.79 13.72 -25.54
CA GLU A 178 -44.77 14.29 -26.49
C GLU A 178 -44.15 14.70 -27.84
#